data_AF-A0A7I9ZQY0-F1
#
_entry.id   AF-A0A7I9ZQY0-F1
#
_cell.length_a   1.000
_cell.length_b   1.000
_cell.length_c   1.000
_cell.angle_alpha   90.00
_cell.angle_beta   90.00
_cell.angle_gamma   90.00
#
_symmetry.space_group_name_H-M   'P 1'
#
loop_
_entity.id
_entity.type
_entity.pdbx_description
1 polymer ?
#
loop_
_entity_poly.entity_id
_entity_poly.type
_entity_poly.pdbx_seq_one_letter_code
_entity_poly.pdbx_strand_id
1 'polypeptide(L)'
;MEKVIITLRGTPGDDAWCTRLRTEVGRALLDTGAPGLAINVRDSVVTDSLMTLTTMDPPVIALVSIWTQQSYGSQISTATALLADLCDEVSAYLVTESVPLAPPDTVAGERSPGFANVALLRRPAELDEATWLSRWQQDHTQVAIDTQSTFGYTQNTVVRTLTAGAAPISAIVEELFPIEATSDLHAFFGAADDDDLSDRMSRMVASTSAFGANRDVDTVPTSRYVLRSPFSTADTLSR
;
A
#
# COMPACT_ATOMS: atom_id res chain seq x y z
N MET A 1 4.15 -18.17 -7.32
CA MET A 1 3.76 -17.44 -6.10
C MET A 1 2.98 -16.21 -6.53
N GLU A 2 1.86 -15.97 -5.87
CA GLU A 2 0.93 -14.87 -6.10
C GLU A 2 0.94 -13.93 -4.88
N LYS A 3 0.47 -12.70 -5.05
CA LYS A 3 0.25 -11.76 -3.94
C LYS A 3 -1.22 -11.38 -3.88
N VAL A 4 -1.79 -11.41 -2.68
CA VAL A 4 -3.14 -10.91 -2.39
C VAL A 4 -3.04 -9.77 -1.39
N ILE A 5 -3.69 -8.65 -1.70
CA ILE A 5 -3.83 -7.54 -0.76
C ILE A 5 -5.28 -7.51 -0.31
N ILE A 6 -5.49 -7.53 1.00
CA ILE A 6 -6.81 -7.45 1.64
C ILE A 6 -6.94 -6.07 2.29
N THR A 7 -7.93 -5.29 1.88
CA THR A 7 -8.28 -4.04 2.54
C THR A 7 -9.35 -4.29 3.60
N LEU A 8 -9.19 -3.62 4.75
CA LEU A 8 -10.19 -3.56 5.81
C LEU A 8 -10.75 -2.15 5.82
N ARG A 9 -12.08 -2.00 5.71
CA ARG A 9 -12.78 -0.72 5.76
C ARG A 9 -13.67 -0.63 6.98
N GLY A 10 -13.73 0.55 7.59
CA GLY A 10 -14.56 0.80 8.75
C GLY A 10 -14.12 2.03 9.54
N THR A 11 -14.50 2.06 10.81
CA THR A 11 -13.98 3.08 11.74
C THR A 11 -12.56 2.69 12.21
N PRO A 12 -11.59 3.61 12.24
CA PRO A 12 -10.26 3.33 12.78
C PRO A 12 -10.34 2.71 14.18
N GLY A 13 -9.64 1.59 14.36
CA GLY A 13 -9.56 0.92 15.65
C GLY A 13 -8.68 1.68 16.65
N ASP A 14 -8.77 1.31 17.93
CA ASP A 14 -7.86 1.79 18.96
C ASP A 14 -6.47 1.10 18.89
N ASP A 15 -5.56 1.50 19.77
CA ASP A 15 -4.21 0.91 19.83
C ASP A 15 -4.23 -0.60 20.13
N ALA A 16 -5.26 -1.08 20.84
CA ALA A 16 -5.44 -2.50 21.14
C ALA A 16 -5.84 -3.27 19.88
N TRP A 17 -6.75 -2.75 19.07
CA TRP A 17 -7.10 -3.29 17.76
C TRP A 17 -5.89 -3.32 16.82
N CYS A 18 -5.14 -2.21 16.73
CA CYS A 18 -3.94 -2.13 15.90
C CYS A 18 -2.89 -3.17 16.34
N THR A 19 -2.69 -3.32 17.65
CA THR A 19 -1.76 -4.30 18.22
C THR A 19 -2.22 -5.72 17.95
N ARG A 20 -3.52 -6.02 18.11
CA ARG A 20 -4.10 -7.34 17.83
C ARG A 20 -3.90 -7.74 16.37
N LEU A 21 -4.10 -6.82 15.43
CA LEU A 21 -3.93 -7.07 14.00
C LEU A 21 -2.48 -7.49 13.67
N ARG A 22 -1.49 -6.74 14.15
CA ARG A 22 -0.06 -7.03 13.87
C ARG A 22 0.55 -8.17 14.71
N THR A 23 -0.14 -8.64 15.74
CA THR A 23 0.35 -9.71 16.63
C THR A 23 -0.44 -10.99 16.50
N GLU A 24 -1.58 -11.12 17.19
CA GLU A 24 -2.40 -12.34 17.23
C GLU A 24 -2.86 -12.75 15.83
N VAL A 25 -3.43 -11.81 15.07
CA VAL A 25 -3.92 -12.06 13.72
C VAL A 25 -2.73 -12.34 12.79
N GLY A 26 -1.69 -11.51 12.84
CA GLY A 26 -0.46 -11.73 12.08
C GLY A 26 0.14 -13.12 12.30
N ARG A 27 0.19 -13.61 13.55
CA ARG A 27 0.64 -14.97 13.88
C ARG A 27 -0.29 -16.03 13.29
N ALA A 28 -1.60 -15.90 13.48
CA ALA A 28 -2.56 -16.85 12.92
C ALA A 28 -2.45 -16.96 11.40
N LEU A 29 -2.19 -15.85 10.70
CA LEU A 29 -1.94 -15.84 9.25
C LEU A 29 -0.62 -16.52 8.88
N LEU A 30 0.46 -16.28 9.63
CA LEU A 30 1.74 -16.97 9.41
C LEU A 30 1.66 -18.48 9.65
N ASP A 31 0.87 -18.92 10.62
CA ASP A 31 0.66 -20.32 10.97
C ASP A 31 -0.06 -21.11 9.86
N THR A 32 -0.70 -20.41 8.91
CA THR A 32 -1.20 -21.02 7.65
C THR A 32 -0.08 -21.43 6.68
N GLY A 33 1.17 -21.11 7.01
CA GLY A 33 2.34 -21.36 6.15
C GLY A 33 2.52 -20.35 5.02
N ALA A 34 1.94 -19.16 5.13
CA ALA A 34 2.10 -18.11 4.12
C ALA A 34 3.59 -17.79 3.89
N PRO A 35 4.09 -17.84 2.63
CA PRO A 35 5.46 -17.46 2.30
C PRO A 35 5.86 -16.04 2.73
N GLY A 36 4.92 -15.09 2.69
CA GLY A 36 5.16 -13.71 3.08
C GLY A 36 3.92 -13.05 3.67
N LEU A 37 4.13 -12.11 4.59
CA LEU A 37 3.08 -11.36 5.26
C LEU A 37 3.59 -9.96 5.62
N ALA A 38 2.85 -8.94 5.20
CA ALA A 38 3.01 -7.56 5.64
C ALA A 38 1.67 -6.96 6.04
N ILE A 39 1.66 -6.14 7.08
CA ILE A 39 0.48 -5.49 7.64
C ILE A 39 0.74 -3.99 7.69
N ASN A 40 -0.16 -3.23 7.07
CA ASN A 40 -0.22 -1.78 7.12
C ASN A 40 -1.45 -1.40 7.93
N VAL A 41 -1.28 -0.58 8.97
CA VAL A 41 -2.36 -0.19 9.89
C VAL A 41 -2.37 1.32 10.10
N ARG A 42 -3.56 1.92 10.04
CA ARG A 42 -3.75 3.34 10.36
C ARG A 42 -3.87 3.50 11.88
N ASP A 43 -2.72 3.50 12.56
CA ASP A 43 -2.63 3.66 14.01
C ASP A 43 -2.49 5.14 14.43
N SER A 44 -2.48 5.39 15.74
CA SER A 44 -2.42 6.73 16.34
C SER A 44 -1.21 7.56 15.91
N VAL A 45 -0.13 6.93 15.44
CA VAL A 45 1.09 7.62 14.97
C VAL A 45 0.88 8.32 13.62
N VAL A 46 -0.04 7.83 12.80
CA VAL A 46 -0.24 8.29 11.41
C VAL A 46 -1.66 8.73 11.10
N THR A 47 -2.60 8.53 12.03
CA THR A 47 -4.04 8.75 11.80
C THR A 47 -4.38 10.20 11.42
N ASP A 48 -3.63 11.17 11.94
CA ASP A 48 -3.84 12.60 11.69
C ASP A 48 -3.00 13.13 10.53
N SER A 49 -2.40 12.24 9.73
CA SER A 49 -1.53 12.62 8.62
C SER A 49 -2.28 13.44 7.57
N LEU A 50 -1.69 14.58 7.20
CA LEU A 50 -2.20 15.50 6.17
C LEU A 50 -2.20 14.86 4.77
N MET A 51 -1.50 13.74 4.60
CA MET A 51 -1.43 12.96 3.37
C MET A 51 -2.61 11.98 3.20
N THR A 52 -3.71 12.20 3.93
CA THR A 52 -4.95 11.43 3.80
C THR A 52 -5.86 12.03 2.73
N LEU A 53 -6.20 11.24 1.73
CA LEU A 53 -7.29 11.48 0.79
C LEU A 53 -8.25 10.31 0.88
N THR A 54 -9.56 10.57 0.92
CA THR A 54 -10.57 9.53 1.12
C THR A 54 -11.77 9.80 0.23
N THR A 55 -12.08 8.84 -0.63
CA THR A 55 -13.31 8.81 -1.43
C THR A 55 -14.21 7.64 -1.03
N MET A 56 -13.66 6.61 -0.37
CA MET A 56 -14.42 5.46 0.11
C MET A 56 -15.15 5.74 1.42
N ASP A 57 -16.41 5.30 1.49
CA ASP A 57 -17.22 5.24 2.71
C ASP A 57 -17.75 3.81 2.90
N PRO A 58 -17.39 3.10 3.99
CA PRO A 58 -16.39 3.48 4.99
C PRO A 58 -14.95 3.52 4.41
N PRO A 59 -14.00 4.26 5.05
CA PRO A 59 -12.62 4.37 4.59
C PRO A 59 -11.80 3.11 4.86
N VAL A 60 -10.70 2.92 4.14
CA VAL A 60 -9.70 1.87 4.45
C VAL A 60 -8.92 2.26 5.70
N ILE A 61 -8.84 1.33 6.66
CA ILE A 61 -8.16 1.50 7.96
C ILE A 61 -6.95 0.58 8.15
N ALA A 62 -6.87 -0.48 7.35
CA ALA A 62 -5.70 -1.36 7.30
C ALA A 62 -5.63 -2.12 5.97
N LEU A 63 -4.43 -2.59 5.65
CA LEU A 63 -4.18 -3.50 4.54
C LEU A 63 -3.31 -4.66 4.98
N VAL A 64 -3.65 -5.86 4.53
CA VAL A 64 -2.89 -7.09 4.78
C VAL A 64 -2.42 -7.66 3.45
N SER A 65 -1.10 -7.68 3.23
CA SER A 65 -0.48 -8.28 2.05
C SER A 65 -0.02 -9.69 2.37
N ILE A 66 -0.52 -10.67 1.62
CA ILE A 66 -0.17 -12.09 1.76
C ILE A 66 0.42 -12.58 0.45
N TRP A 67 1.62 -13.13 0.49
CA TRP A 67 2.16 -13.91 -0.62
C TRP A 67 1.78 -15.36 -0.42
N THR A 68 1.21 -15.99 -1.44
CA THR A 68 0.62 -17.33 -1.38
C THR A 68 0.96 -18.12 -2.64
N GLN A 69 0.78 -19.44 -2.62
CA GLN A 69 0.85 -20.25 -3.83
C GLN A 69 -0.47 -20.25 -4.62
N GLN A 70 -1.60 -19.99 -3.95
CA GLN A 70 -2.94 -20.06 -4.56
C GLN A 70 -3.86 -19.00 -3.93
N SER A 71 -4.29 -18.03 -4.74
CA SER A 71 -5.18 -16.93 -4.34
C SER A 71 -6.59 -17.40 -3.98
N TYR A 72 -6.92 -18.66 -4.30
CA TYR A 72 -8.16 -19.36 -4.00
C TYR A 72 -7.98 -20.47 -2.95
N GLY A 73 -6.78 -20.56 -2.35
CA GLY A 73 -6.43 -21.56 -1.35
C GLY A 73 -6.88 -21.18 0.07
N SER A 74 -6.66 -22.11 1.01
CA SER A 74 -7.09 -21.97 2.41
C SER A 74 -6.48 -20.74 3.11
N GLN A 75 -5.25 -20.35 2.76
CA GLN A 75 -4.56 -19.19 3.32
C GLN A 75 -5.40 -17.91 3.13
N ILE A 76 -5.94 -17.70 1.92
CA ILE A 76 -6.73 -16.51 1.61
C ILE A 76 -8.13 -16.62 2.22
N SER A 77 -8.80 -17.78 2.16
CA SER A 77 -10.12 -17.93 2.78
C SER A 77 -10.08 -17.76 4.30
N THR A 78 -9.04 -18.28 4.96
CA THR A 78 -8.80 -18.09 6.40
C THR A 78 -8.53 -16.62 6.70
N ALA A 79 -7.71 -15.95 5.89
CA ALA A 79 -7.42 -14.54 6.09
C ALA A 79 -8.67 -13.67 5.95
N THR A 80 -9.45 -13.84 4.89
CA THR A 80 -10.68 -13.05 4.69
C THR A 80 -11.71 -13.30 5.79
N ALA A 81 -11.85 -14.54 6.27
CA ALA A 81 -12.78 -14.86 7.36
C ALA A 81 -12.33 -14.22 8.68
N LEU A 82 -11.05 -14.34 9.04
CA LEU A 82 -10.52 -13.78 10.28
C LEU A 82 -10.56 -12.24 10.30
N LEU A 83 -10.28 -11.60 9.16
CA LEU A 83 -10.25 -10.14 9.05
C LEU A 83 -11.65 -9.54 8.99
N ALA A 84 -12.65 -10.27 8.49
CA ALA A 84 -14.04 -9.79 8.44
C ALA A 84 -14.63 -9.53 9.84
N ASP A 85 -14.15 -10.20 10.88
CA ASP A 85 -14.57 -9.97 12.28
C ASP A 85 -13.97 -8.71 12.91
N LEU A 86 -13.09 -7.99 12.18
CA LEU A 86 -12.30 -6.87 12.70
C LEU A 86 -12.63 -5.53 12.04
N CYS A 87 -13.54 -5.50 11.08
CA CYS A 87 -13.89 -4.31 10.33
C CYS A 87 -15.31 -4.41 9.76
N ASP A 88 -15.82 -3.32 9.19
CA ASP A 88 -17.15 -3.28 8.60
C ASP A 88 -17.17 -3.98 7.23
N GLU A 89 -16.09 -3.83 6.44
CA GLU A 89 -15.97 -4.50 5.15
C GLU A 89 -14.55 -5.02 4.85
N VAL A 90 -14.47 -6.25 4.33
CA VAL A 90 -13.23 -6.87 3.82
C VAL A 90 -13.29 -6.98 2.31
N SER A 91 -12.22 -6.55 1.64
CA SER A 91 -12.07 -6.75 0.19
C SER A 91 -10.69 -7.31 -0.16
N ALA A 92 -10.64 -8.38 -0.96
CA ALA A 92 -9.40 -9.02 -1.35
C ALA A 92 -9.11 -8.88 -2.84
N TYR A 93 -7.86 -8.57 -3.18
CA TYR A 93 -7.40 -8.27 -4.53
C TYR A 93 -6.18 -9.14 -4.88
N LEU A 94 -6.27 -9.91 -5.96
CA LEU A 94 -5.09 -10.55 -6.55
C LEU A 94 -4.30 -9.49 -7.32
N VAL A 95 -2.99 -9.40 -7.09
CA VAL A 95 -2.13 -8.36 -7.67
C VAL A 95 -0.86 -8.91 -8.31
N THR A 96 -0.30 -8.17 -9.27
CA THR A 96 1.10 -8.32 -9.69
C THR A 96 1.95 -7.24 -9.04
N GLU A 97 3.09 -7.63 -8.48
CA GLU A 97 3.98 -6.74 -7.72
C GLU A 97 5.21 -6.34 -8.54
N SER A 98 5.53 -5.05 -8.51
CA SER A 98 6.77 -4.46 -9.02
C SER A 98 7.38 -3.55 -7.95
N VAL A 99 8.70 -3.53 -7.80
CA VAL A 99 9.39 -2.74 -6.76
C VAL A 99 10.41 -1.77 -7.39
N PRO A 100 9.96 -0.62 -7.96
CA PRO A 100 10.87 0.37 -8.54
C PRO A 100 11.92 0.92 -7.57
N LEU A 101 11.57 1.09 -6.29
CA LEU A 101 12.49 1.51 -5.23
C LEU A 101 12.33 0.56 -4.05
N ALA A 102 13.35 -0.28 -3.80
CA ALA A 102 13.30 -1.27 -2.74
C ALA A 102 13.20 -0.59 -1.36
N PRO A 103 12.21 -0.95 -0.51
CA PRO A 103 12.17 -0.45 0.86
C PRO A 103 13.37 -1.01 1.65
N PRO A 104 13.83 -0.29 2.69
CA PRO A 104 14.89 -0.80 3.56
C PRO A 104 14.46 -2.07 4.30
N ASP A 105 15.44 -2.89 4.65
CA ASP A 105 15.22 -4.06 5.51
C ASP A 105 14.72 -3.62 6.89
N THR A 106 13.71 -4.32 7.40
CA THR A 106 13.13 -4.08 8.72
C THR A 106 13.11 -5.36 9.53
N VAL A 107 13.38 -5.26 10.82
CA VAL A 107 13.26 -6.41 11.74
C VAL A 107 11.82 -6.92 11.70
N ALA A 108 11.67 -8.25 11.60
CA ALA A 108 10.36 -8.86 11.43
C ALA A 108 9.41 -8.50 12.59
N GLY A 109 8.22 -7.98 12.25
CA GLY A 109 7.19 -7.57 13.20
C GLY A 109 7.43 -6.23 13.88
N GLU A 110 8.58 -5.58 13.65
CA GLU A 110 8.82 -4.21 14.07
C GLU A 110 8.24 -3.21 13.06
N ARG A 111 7.98 -1.99 13.53
CA ARG A 111 7.49 -0.92 12.70
C ARG A 111 8.61 -0.45 11.77
N SER A 112 8.33 -0.35 10.48
CA SER A 112 9.25 0.27 9.52
C SER A 112 9.50 1.73 9.91
N PRO A 113 10.70 2.29 9.66
CA PRO A 113 10.95 3.71 9.80
C PRO A 113 9.94 4.55 9.00
N GLY A 114 9.66 5.78 9.44
CA GLY A 114 8.77 6.68 8.69
C GLY A 114 7.30 6.24 8.71
N PHE A 115 6.60 6.30 7.60
CA PHE A 115 5.28 5.68 7.42
C PHE A 115 5.10 5.21 5.98
N ALA A 116 4.15 4.31 5.74
CA ALA A 116 3.72 3.94 4.40
C ALA A 116 2.44 4.69 4.03
N ASN A 117 2.45 5.48 2.97
CA ASN A 117 1.22 5.99 2.37
C ASN A 117 0.77 5.02 1.27
N VAL A 118 -0.40 4.43 1.43
CA VAL A 118 -0.93 3.48 0.46
C VAL A 118 -1.94 4.16 -0.44
N ALA A 119 -1.63 4.31 -1.73
CA ALA A 119 -2.51 4.90 -2.72
C ALA A 119 -3.36 3.83 -3.42
N LEU A 120 -4.68 4.01 -3.42
CA LEU A 120 -5.65 3.13 -4.10
C LEU A 120 -6.08 3.80 -5.40
N LEU A 121 -5.49 3.35 -6.51
CA LEU A 121 -5.68 3.96 -7.82
C LEU A 121 -6.88 3.36 -8.54
N ARG A 122 -7.65 4.21 -9.21
CA ARG A 122 -8.74 3.82 -10.11
C ARG A 122 -8.43 4.31 -11.51
N ARG A 123 -8.45 3.39 -12.49
CA ARG A 123 -8.30 3.74 -13.89
C ARG A 123 -9.55 4.45 -14.39
N PRO A 124 -9.45 5.66 -14.97
CA PRO A 124 -10.58 6.31 -15.64
C PRO A 124 -11.12 5.43 -16.77
N ALA A 125 -12.45 5.35 -16.91
CA ALA A 125 -13.10 4.48 -17.90
C ALA A 125 -12.75 4.85 -19.35
N GLU A 126 -12.39 6.11 -19.59
CA GLU A 126 -11.96 6.63 -20.88
C GLU A 126 -10.51 6.25 -21.28
N LEU A 127 -9.70 5.76 -20.33
CA LEU A 127 -8.34 5.29 -20.60
C LEU A 127 -8.32 3.78 -20.74
N ASP A 128 -7.82 3.27 -21.87
CA ASP A 128 -7.52 1.85 -22.00
C ASP A 128 -6.40 1.44 -21.03
N GLU A 129 -6.36 0.15 -20.70
CA GLU A 129 -5.48 -0.38 -19.66
C GLU A 129 -4.00 -0.24 -20.03
N ALA A 130 -3.64 -0.48 -21.30
CA ALA A 130 -2.25 -0.40 -21.74
C ALA A 130 -1.73 1.04 -21.67
N THR A 131 -2.52 2.01 -22.13
CA THR A 131 -2.20 3.44 -22.00
C THR A 131 -2.09 3.85 -20.53
N TRP A 132 -3.02 3.40 -19.69
CA TRP A 132 -3.00 3.73 -18.26
C TRP A 132 -1.76 3.18 -17.55
N LEU A 133 -1.40 1.91 -17.81
CA LEU A 133 -0.20 1.28 -17.27
C LEU A 133 1.08 1.97 -17.75
N SER A 134 1.17 2.35 -19.03
CA SER A 134 2.33 3.08 -19.55
C SER A 134 2.50 4.43 -18.83
N ARG A 135 1.44 5.23 -18.74
CA ARG A 135 1.50 6.54 -18.07
C ARG A 135 1.79 6.43 -16.58
N TRP A 136 1.24 5.42 -15.90
CA TRP A 136 1.50 5.23 -14.48
C TRP A 136 2.88 4.62 -14.21
N GLN A 137 3.17 3.44 -14.78
CA GLN A 137 4.36 2.66 -14.43
C GLN A 137 5.63 3.16 -15.12
N GLN A 138 5.54 3.75 -16.31
CA GLN A 138 6.71 4.21 -17.06
C GLN A 138 6.94 5.72 -16.87
N ASP A 139 5.90 6.53 -17.04
CA ASP A 139 6.05 8.00 -17.01
C ASP A 139 6.02 8.55 -15.57
N HIS A 140 5.02 8.18 -14.77
CA HIS A 140 4.82 8.76 -13.43
C HIS A 140 5.80 8.22 -12.38
N THR A 141 6.19 6.94 -12.43
CA THR A 141 7.06 6.34 -11.40
C THR A 141 8.32 7.15 -11.10
N GLN A 142 9.05 7.57 -12.14
CA GLN A 142 10.27 8.35 -11.92
C GLN A 142 9.96 9.77 -11.41
N VAL A 143 8.86 10.37 -11.85
CA VAL A 143 8.40 11.67 -11.32
C VAL A 143 8.12 11.56 -9.83
N ALA A 144 7.43 10.50 -9.37
CA ALA A 144 7.16 10.29 -7.95
C ALA A 144 8.46 10.16 -7.13
N ILE A 145 9.39 9.32 -7.60
CA ILE A 145 10.70 9.12 -6.95
C ILE A 145 11.50 10.44 -6.89
N ASP A 146 11.50 11.23 -7.95
CA ASP A 146 12.31 12.46 -8.03
C ASP A 146 11.71 13.63 -7.24
N THR A 147 10.37 13.69 -7.16
CA THR A 147 9.65 14.85 -6.62
C THR A 147 9.21 14.68 -5.18
N GLN A 148 9.29 13.48 -4.62
CA GLN A 148 8.92 13.22 -3.23
C GLN A 148 10.11 12.67 -2.45
N SER A 149 10.06 12.77 -1.13
CA SER A 149 11.06 12.17 -0.23
C SER A 149 10.86 10.66 -0.04
N THR A 150 10.34 9.96 -1.06
CA THR A 150 10.03 8.53 -0.96
C THR A 150 11.32 7.73 -0.89
N PHE A 151 11.39 6.78 0.06
CA PHE A 151 12.54 5.90 0.22
C PHE A 151 12.20 4.42 0.01
N GLY A 152 10.97 4.13 -0.43
CA GLY A 152 10.52 2.81 -0.87
C GLY A 152 9.24 2.96 -1.68
N TYR A 153 9.14 2.24 -2.79
CA TYR A 153 8.06 2.37 -3.75
C TYR A 153 7.72 0.99 -4.32
N THR A 154 6.54 0.48 -3.98
CA THR A 154 6.02 -0.82 -4.44
C THR A 154 4.70 -0.64 -5.17
N GLN A 155 4.63 -1.11 -6.42
CA GLN A 155 3.44 -1.07 -7.26
C GLN A 155 2.73 -2.42 -7.26
N ASN A 156 1.43 -2.42 -7.04
CA ASN A 156 0.61 -3.62 -7.12
C ASN A 156 -0.55 -3.39 -8.11
N THR A 157 -0.42 -3.86 -9.34
CA THR A 157 -1.52 -3.82 -10.32
C THR A 157 -2.56 -4.87 -9.95
N VAL A 158 -3.83 -4.48 -9.84
CA VAL A 158 -4.92 -5.41 -9.54
C VAL A 158 -5.24 -6.24 -10.77
N VAL A 159 -5.09 -7.56 -10.66
CA VAL A 159 -5.46 -8.52 -11.71
C VAL A 159 -6.96 -8.80 -11.66
N ARG A 160 -7.51 -9.00 -10.45
CA ARG A 160 -8.95 -9.21 -10.21
C ARG A 160 -9.30 -9.11 -8.73
N THR A 161 -10.58 -8.85 -8.46
CA THR A 161 -11.17 -8.98 -7.12
C THR A 161 -11.40 -10.46 -6.77
N LEU A 162 -11.30 -10.78 -5.48
CA LEU A 162 -11.49 -12.13 -4.93
C LEU A 162 -12.69 -12.23 -3.99
N THR A 163 -13.24 -11.10 -3.55
CA THR A 163 -14.46 -11.01 -2.74
C THR A 163 -15.58 -10.30 -3.50
N ALA A 164 -16.82 -10.72 -3.27
CA ALA A 164 -17.99 -10.08 -3.86
C ALA A 164 -18.16 -8.65 -3.31
N GLY A 165 -18.57 -7.71 -4.15
CA GLY A 165 -18.81 -6.32 -3.75
C GLY A 165 -17.54 -5.48 -3.52
N ALA A 166 -16.34 -6.03 -3.76
CA ALA A 166 -15.10 -5.29 -3.64
C ALA A 166 -15.09 -4.06 -4.56
N ALA A 167 -14.66 -2.92 -4.02
CA ALA A 167 -14.55 -1.68 -4.78
C ALA A 167 -13.60 -1.82 -5.98
N PRO A 168 -13.87 -1.14 -7.11
CA PRO A 168 -13.11 -1.30 -8.35
C PRO A 168 -11.76 -0.59 -8.30
N ILE A 169 -10.82 -1.11 -7.51
CA ILE A 169 -9.44 -0.65 -7.43
C ILE A 169 -8.65 -1.26 -8.60
N SER A 170 -7.91 -0.42 -9.33
CA SER A 170 -7.06 -0.83 -10.46
C SER A 170 -5.61 -1.07 -10.05
N ALA A 171 -5.11 -0.36 -9.03
CA ALA A 171 -3.81 -0.63 -8.42
C ALA A 171 -3.72 -0.16 -6.97
N ILE A 172 -2.78 -0.73 -6.23
CA ILE A 172 -2.44 -0.40 -4.85
C ILE A 172 -0.95 -0.08 -4.81
N VAL A 173 -0.59 1.15 -4.49
CA VAL A 173 0.81 1.60 -4.43
C VAL A 173 1.19 1.80 -2.97
N GLU A 174 2.28 1.18 -2.52
CA GLU A 174 2.84 1.40 -1.19
C GLU A 174 4.10 2.26 -1.33
N GLU A 175 4.09 3.44 -0.72
CA GLU A 175 5.19 4.39 -0.73
C GLU A 175 5.64 4.73 0.69
N LEU A 176 6.94 4.72 0.95
CA LEU A 176 7.49 4.94 2.28
C LEU A 176 8.09 6.34 2.38
N PHE A 177 7.70 7.10 3.41
CA PHE A 177 8.10 8.49 3.62
C PHE A 177 8.63 8.73 5.04
N PRO A 178 9.50 9.73 5.27
CA PRO A 178 9.88 10.18 6.61
C PRO A 178 8.64 10.50 7.47
N ILE A 179 8.75 10.36 8.79
CA ILE A 179 7.57 10.54 9.66
C ILE A 179 7.09 11.99 9.68
N GLU A 180 8.01 12.93 9.49
CA GLU A 180 7.77 14.37 9.43
C GLU A 180 6.78 14.73 8.31
N ALA A 181 6.79 13.96 7.22
CA ALA A 181 5.90 14.14 6.07
C ALA A 181 4.41 13.86 6.38
N THR A 182 4.09 13.35 7.58
CA THR A 182 2.70 13.30 8.06
C THR A 182 2.13 14.69 8.40
N SER A 183 3.00 15.68 8.66
CA SER A 183 2.61 17.04 9.07
C SER A 183 3.25 18.18 8.28
N ASP A 184 4.22 17.87 7.40
CA ASP A 184 4.97 18.87 6.63
C ASP A 184 5.08 18.51 5.13
N LEU A 185 4.61 19.41 4.27
CA LEU A 185 4.70 19.27 2.82
C LEU A 185 6.14 19.39 2.30
N HIS A 186 6.99 20.21 2.91
CA HIS A 186 8.40 20.27 2.53
C HIS A 186 9.07 18.93 2.80
N ALA A 187 8.79 18.32 3.96
CA ALA A 187 9.25 16.98 4.27
C ALA A 187 8.73 15.94 3.27
N PHE A 188 7.44 15.98 2.90
CA PHE A 188 6.84 15.03 1.95
C PHE A 188 7.43 15.13 0.54
N PHE A 189 7.61 16.35 0.03
CA PHE A 189 8.18 16.59 -1.30
C PHE A 189 9.73 16.58 -1.30
N GLY A 190 10.37 16.53 -0.12
CA GLY A 190 11.81 16.67 0.01
C GLY A 190 12.32 18.01 -0.54
N ALA A 191 11.51 19.07 -0.38
CA ALA A 191 11.76 20.38 -0.96
C ALA A 191 12.72 21.20 -0.09
N ALA A 192 13.67 21.90 -0.72
CA ALA A 192 14.63 22.75 -0.01
C ALA A 192 14.05 24.11 0.43
N ASP A 193 13.10 24.63 -0.35
CA ASP A 193 12.41 25.90 -0.14
C ASP A 193 11.04 25.90 -0.87
N ASP A 194 10.30 27.01 -0.75
CA ASP A 194 8.95 27.15 -1.32
C ASP A 194 8.93 27.09 -2.86
N ASP A 195 9.99 27.56 -3.54
CA ASP A 195 10.08 27.52 -5.00
C ASP A 195 10.29 26.08 -5.49
N ASP A 196 11.18 25.32 -4.83
CA ASP A 196 11.38 23.89 -5.09
C ASP A 196 10.11 23.08 -4.75
N LEU A 197 9.44 23.40 -3.65
CA LEU A 197 8.16 22.78 -3.29
C LEU A 197 7.12 23.00 -4.40
N SER A 198 6.99 24.23 -4.90
CA SER A 198 6.05 24.57 -5.97
C SER A 198 6.36 23.82 -7.27
N ASP A 199 7.64 23.71 -7.68
CA ASP A 199 8.04 22.92 -8.86
C ASP A 199 7.67 21.44 -8.71
N ARG A 200 8.04 20.82 -7.59
CA ARG A 200 7.78 19.41 -7.29
C ARG A 200 6.29 19.09 -7.28
N MET A 201 5.49 19.92 -6.60
CA MET A 201 4.04 19.79 -6.58
C MET A 201 3.44 19.91 -7.99
N SER A 202 3.92 20.86 -8.80
CA SER A 202 3.42 21.06 -10.17
C SER A 202 3.68 19.83 -11.05
N ARG A 203 4.89 19.25 -10.98
CA ARG A 203 5.26 18.01 -11.68
C ARG A 203 4.42 16.82 -11.20
N MET A 204 4.20 16.71 -9.90
CA MET A 204 3.36 15.67 -9.31
C MET A 204 1.91 15.76 -9.79
N VAL A 205 1.30 16.95 -9.75
CA VAL A 205 -0.06 17.19 -10.24
C VAL A 205 -0.16 16.90 -11.75
N ALA A 206 0.80 17.34 -12.55
CA ALA A 206 0.81 17.07 -13.98
C ALA A 206 0.87 15.56 -14.28
N SER A 207 1.77 14.83 -13.60
CA SER A 207 1.94 13.39 -13.81
C SER A 207 0.72 12.59 -13.35
N THR A 208 0.16 12.87 -12.16
CA THR A 208 -1.04 12.20 -11.64
C THR A 208 -2.28 12.48 -12.50
N SER A 209 -2.38 13.70 -13.05
CA SER A 209 -3.45 14.06 -14.00
C SER A 209 -3.37 13.27 -15.30
N ALA A 210 -2.17 12.90 -15.76
CA ALA A 210 -1.98 12.20 -17.03
C ALA A 210 -2.59 10.78 -17.03
N PHE A 211 -2.66 10.12 -15.86
CA PHE A 211 -3.28 8.79 -15.70
C PHE A 211 -4.54 8.79 -14.82
N GLY A 212 -5.01 9.96 -14.39
CA GLY A 212 -6.31 10.15 -13.73
C GLY A 212 -6.34 9.92 -12.22
N ALA A 213 -5.19 9.73 -11.56
CA ALA A 213 -5.10 9.58 -10.12
C ALA A 213 -5.41 10.88 -9.34
N ASN A 214 -5.57 12.02 -10.02
CA ASN A 214 -5.95 13.28 -9.38
C ASN A 214 -7.45 13.41 -9.08
N ARG A 215 -8.29 12.43 -9.45
CA ARG A 215 -9.76 12.52 -9.37
C ARG A 215 -10.38 11.63 -8.30
N ASP A 216 -10.02 10.35 -8.30
CA ASP A 216 -10.68 9.31 -7.49
C ASP A 216 -9.64 8.36 -6.90
N VAL A 217 -8.81 8.92 -6.02
CA VAL A 217 -7.75 8.22 -5.30
C VAL A 217 -8.01 8.30 -3.80
N ASP A 218 -7.78 7.19 -3.11
CA ASP A 218 -7.61 7.20 -1.66
C ASP A 218 -6.12 7.09 -1.35
N THR A 219 -5.63 7.88 -0.40
CA THR A 219 -4.30 7.73 0.17
C THR A 219 -4.44 7.43 1.66
N VAL A 220 -3.88 6.30 2.08
CA VAL A 220 -4.04 5.75 3.43
C VAL A 220 -2.70 5.75 4.14
N PRO A 221 -2.42 6.75 5.00
CA PRO A 221 -1.24 6.73 5.85
C PRO A 221 -1.32 5.58 6.84
N THR A 222 -0.25 4.77 6.89
CA THR A 222 -0.19 3.56 7.70
C THR A 222 1.19 3.38 8.33
N SER A 223 1.20 2.81 9.52
CA SER A 223 2.39 2.16 10.07
C SER A 223 2.54 0.79 9.40
N ARG A 224 3.76 0.50 8.93
CA ARG A 224 4.08 -0.70 8.13
C ARG A 224 4.86 -1.73 8.94
N TYR A 225 4.38 -2.96 8.96
CA TYR A 225 4.98 -4.08 9.67
C TYR A 225 5.20 -5.25 8.70
N VAL A 226 6.45 -5.60 8.41
CA VAL A 226 6.79 -6.81 7.64
C VAL A 226 7.01 -7.95 8.62
N LEU A 227 6.14 -8.95 8.61
CA LEU A 227 6.22 -10.09 9.52
C LEU A 227 7.06 -11.23 8.91
N ARG A 228 7.00 -11.38 7.59
CA ARG A 228 7.82 -12.32 6.82
C ARG A 228 7.96 -11.82 5.38
N SER A 229 9.19 -11.74 4.88
CA SER A 229 9.42 -11.52 3.45
C SER A 229 9.37 -12.87 2.70
N PRO A 230 8.68 -12.96 1.56
CA PRO A 230 8.73 -14.15 0.70
C PRO A 230 9.98 -14.18 -0.18
N PHE A 231 10.76 -13.10 -0.18
CA PHE A 231 11.98 -12.95 -0.96
C PHE A 231 13.17 -13.23 -0.04
N SER A 232 13.89 -14.32 -0.34
CA SER A 232 15.22 -14.53 0.22
C SER A 232 16.23 -13.64 -0.51
N THR A 233 17.33 -13.29 0.15
CA THR A 233 18.52 -12.80 -0.55
C THR A 233 18.85 -13.75 -1.69
N ALA A 234 19.08 -13.21 -2.88
CA ALA A 234 19.33 -14.02 -4.07
C ALA A 234 20.54 -14.93 -3.83
N ASP A 235 20.34 -16.24 -3.94
CA ASP A 235 21.45 -17.17 -4.00
C ASP A 235 22.25 -16.86 -5.27
N THR A 236 23.54 -16.61 -5.11
CA THR A 236 24.44 -16.60 -6.26
C THR A 236 24.68 -18.05 -6.65
N LEU A 237 24.21 -18.43 -7.85
CA LEU A 237 24.63 -19.70 -8.45
C LEU A 237 26.16 -19.70 -8.48
N SER A 238 26.75 -20.56 -7.65
CA SER A 238 28.18 -20.81 -7.70
C SER A 238 28.46 -21.37 -9.10
N ARG A 239 29.30 -20.66 -9.88
CA ARG A 239 29.71 -21.07 -11.21
C ARG A 239 30.48 -22.39 -11.17
#